data_AF-A0A433QEB7-F1
#
_entry.id   AF-A0A433QEB7-F1
#
_cell.length_a   1.000
_cell.length_b   1.000
_cell.length_c   1.000
_cell.angle_alpha   90.00
_cell.angle_beta   90.00
_cell.angle_gamma   90.00
#
_symmetry.space_group_name_H-M   'P 1'
#
loop_
_entity.id
_entity.type
_entity.pdbx_description
1 polymer ?
#
loop_
_entity_poly.entity_id
_entity_poly.type
_entity_poly.pdbx_seq_one_letter_code
_entity_poly.pdbx_strand_id
1 'polypeptide(L)'
;MGGGDLNLKKSWHPGTFRNQEKVWKEERKAAEEEKKIAQKRKELEEERQIQELQQIQESSGARKREERVEWLYAAAPSQSNKTGNDMEEFLLGKKRVDELFKQKTEAEK
;
A
#
# COMPACT_ATOMS: atom_id res chain seq x y z
N MET A 1 9.48 -22.72 -53.21
CA MET A 1 8.71 -23.21 -52.04
C MET A 1 8.72 -22.12 -50.98
N GLY A 2 7.76 -21.21 -51.01
CA GLY A 2 7.70 -20.06 -50.10
C GLY A 2 6.28 -19.90 -49.58
N GLY A 3 5.84 -20.83 -48.73
CA GLY A 3 4.50 -20.86 -48.16
C GLY A 3 4.54 -20.64 -46.65
N GLY A 4 4.72 -19.41 -46.22
CA GLY A 4 4.45 -19.03 -44.83
C GLY A 4 2.95 -18.83 -44.63
N ASP A 5 2.43 -19.17 -43.45
CA ASP A 5 1.01 -19.02 -43.12
C ASP A 5 0.56 -17.56 -43.32
N LEU A 6 -0.42 -17.36 -44.21
CA LEU A 6 -0.98 -16.07 -44.56
C LEU A 6 -1.60 -15.36 -43.35
N ASN A 7 -2.06 -16.13 -42.36
CA ASN A 7 -2.69 -15.60 -41.17
C ASN A 7 -1.70 -14.83 -40.28
N LEU A 8 -0.41 -15.17 -40.28
CA LEU A 8 0.63 -14.43 -39.56
C LEU A 8 0.82 -12.99 -40.06
N LYS A 9 0.33 -12.68 -41.26
CA LYS A 9 0.32 -11.30 -41.79
C LYS A 9 -0.91 -10.50 -41.33
N LYS A 10 -1.87 -11.14 -40.67
CA LYS A 10 -3.08 -10.49 -40.16
C LYS A 10 -2.84 -9.94 -38.77
N SER A 11 -3.25 -8.69 -38.56
CA SER A 11 -3.07 -7.97 -37.29
C SER A 11 -3.82 -8.59 -36.11
N TRP A 12 -4.90 -9.34 -36.37
CA TRP A 12 -5.70 -10.00 -35.35
C TRP A 12 -5.18 -11.39 -34.97
N HIS A 13 -4.23 -11.97 -35.71
CA HIS A 13 -3.80 -13.35 -35.47
C HIS A 13 -3.03 -13.46 -34.15
N PRO A 14 -3.40 -14.38 -33.23
CA PRO A 14 -2.80 -14.45 -31.90
C PRO A 14 -1.33 -14.89 -31.94
N GLY A 15 -0.95 -15.67 -32.96
CA GLY A 15 0.42 -16.13 -33.17
C GLY A 15 1.42 -15.04 -33.62
N THR A 16 0.95 -13.83 -33.92
CA THR A 16 1.84 -12.73 -34.29
C THR A 16 2.59 -12.22 -33.06
N PHE A 17 3.91 -12.00 -33.16
CA PHE A 17 4.75 -11.52 -32.05
C PHE A 17 4.17 -10.30 -31.31
N ARG A 18 3.60 -9.33 -32.05
CA ARG A 18 2.95 -8.15 -31.47
C ARG A 18 1.78 -8.48 -30.55
N ASN A 19 1.02 -9.53 -30.86
CA ASN A 19 -0.13 -9.95 -30.06
C ASN A 19 0.30 -10.82 -28.88
N GLN A 20 1.29 -11.70 -29.07
CA GLN A 20 1.91 -12.43 -27.98
C GLN A 20 2.53 -11.47 -26.94
N GLU A 21 3.21 -10.42 -27.39
CA GLU A 21 3.77 -9.40 -26.50
C GLU A 21 2.67 -8.65 -25.71
N LYS A 22 1.54 -8.33 -26.36
CA LYS A 22 0.39 -7.72 -25.66
C LYS A 22 -0.18 -8.65 -24.59
N VAL A 23 -0.42 -9.91 -24.95
CA VAL A 23 -0.92 -10.93 -24.00
C VAL A 23 0.04 -11.08 -22.83
N TRP A 24 1.34 -11.22 -23.10
CA TRP A 24 2.36 -11.34 -22.06
C TRP A 24 2.41 -10.13 -21.11
N LYS A 25 2.26 -8.90 -21.64
CA LYS A 25 2.20 -7.69 -20.80
C LYS A 25 0.98 -7.68 -19.91
N GLU A 26 -0.18 -8.07 -20.41
CA GLU A 26 -1.41 -8.13 -19.62
C GLU A 26 -1.37 -9.27 -18.57
N GLU A 27 -0.85 -10.44 -18.93
CA GLU A 27 -0.64 -11.56 -18.00
C GLU A 27 0.33 -11.15 -16.87
N ARG A 28 1.40 -10.42 -17.19
CA ARG A 28 2.32 -9.91 -16.17
C ARG A 28 1.66 -8.91 -15.23
N LYS A 29 0.86 -7.97 -15.75
CA LYS A 29 0.12 -7.02 -14.91
C LYS A 29 -0.86 -7.75 -14.00
N ALA A 30 -1.62 -8.70 -14.54
CA ALA A 30 -2.56 -9.52 -13.76
C ALA A 30 -1.84 -10.28 -12.63
N ALA A 31 -0.69 -10.92 -12.94
CA ALA A 31 0.10 -11.61 -11.93
C ALA A 31 0.65 -10.67 -10.83
N GLU A 32 1.00 -9.43 -11.18
CA GLU A 32 1.43 -8.42 -10.19
C GLU A 32 0.26 -7.96 -9.32
N GLU A 33 -0.94 -7.79 -9.88
CA GLU A 33 -2.15 -7.46 -9.14
C GLU A 33 -2.57 -8.59 -8.19
N GLU A 34 -2.57 -9.82 -8.66
CA GLU A 34 -2.85 -11.00 -7.85
C GLU A 34 -1.90 -11.12 -6.66
N LYS A 35 -0.60 -10.87 -6.86
CA LYS A 35 0.39 -10.84 -5.77
C LYS A 35 0.07 -9.78 -4.73
N LYS A 36 -0.29 -8.56 -5.15
CA LYS A 36 -0.67 -7.47 -4.23
C LYS A 36 -1.94 -7.83 -3.45
N ILE A 37 -2.92 -8.44 -4.10
CA ILE A 37 -4.15 -8.91 -3.45
C ILE A 37 -3.85 -10.03 -2.46
N ALA A 38 -3.01 -10.99 -2.83
CA ALA A 38 -2.60 -12.09 -1.97
C ALA A 38 -1.89 -11.59 -0.70
N GLN A 39 -1.00 -10.60 -0.85
CA GLN A 39 -0.36 -9.95 0.29
C GLN A 39 -1.39 -9.31 1.24
N LYS A 40 -2.32 -8.50 0.72
CA LYS A 40 -3.38 -7.89 1.53
C LYS A 40 -4.28 -8.92 2.23
N ARG A 41 -4.60 -10.02 1.55
CA ARG A 41 -5.37 -11.12 2.15
C ARG A 41 -4.63 -11.77 3.30
N LYS A 42 -3.30 -11.92 3.19
CA LYS A 42 -2.46 -12.45 4.27
C LYS A 42 -2.44 -11.48 5.46
N GLU A 43 -2.28 -10.19 5.21
CA GLU A 43 -2.32 -9.15 6.25
C GLU A 43 -3.65 -9.17 7.02
N LEU A 44 -4.79 -9.24 6.32
CA LEU A 44 -6.12 -9.35 6.95
C LEU A 44 -6.29 -10.64 7.76
N GLU A 45 -5.75 -11.76 7.27
CA GLU A 45 -5.81 -13.04 7.98
C GLU A 45 -4.96 -13.00 9.26
N GLU A 46 -3.76 -12.40 9.20
CA GLU A 46 -2.91 -12.18 10.37
C GLU A 46 -3.58 -11.27 11.39
N GLU A 47 -4.21 -10.16 10.96
CA GLU A 47 -5.00 -9.29 11.82
C GLU A 47 -6.16 -10.04 12.50
N ARG A 48 -6.88 -10.89 11.74
CA ARG A 48 -7.96 -11.71 12.28
C ARG A 48 -7.46 -12.70 13.33
N GLN A 49 -6.35 -13.37 13.08
CA GLN A 49 -5.75 -14.31 14.03
C GLN A 49 -5.33 -13.61 15.34
N ILE A 50 -4.75 -12.41 15.23
CA ILE A 50 -4.38 -11.62 16.41
C ILE A 50 -5.63 -11.22 17.20
N GLN A 51 -6.69 -10.77 16.52
CA GLN A 51 -7.96 -10.43 17.16
C GLN A 51 -8.60 -11.62 17.87
N GLU A 52 -8.58 -12.81 17.26
CA GLU A 52 -9.10 -14.04 17.86
C GLU A 52 -8.32 -14.41 19.13
N LEU A 53 -6.98 -14.35 19.09
CA LEU A 53 -6.14 -14.58 20.26
C LEU A 53 -6.44 -13.59 21.39
N GLN A 54 -6.66 -12.31 21.06
CA GLN A 54 -7.05 -11.29 22.04
C GLN A 54 -8.40 -11.62 22.68
N GLN A 55 -9.40 -12.00 21.88
CA GLN A 55 -10.71 -12.41 22.40
C GLN A 55 -10.61 -13.62 23.32
N ILE A 56 -9.81 -14.63 22.96
CA ILE A 56 -9.57 -15.80 23.82
C ILE A 56 -8.91 -15.37 25.14
N GLN A 57 -7.90 -14.48 25.09
CA GLN A 57 -7.23 -13.97 26.26
C GLN A 57 -8.18 -13.21 27.20
N GLU A 58 -9.05 -12.36 26.63
CA GLU A 58 -10.10 -11.63 27.36
C GLU A 58 -11.12 -12.58 28.00
N SER A 59 -11.59 -13.59 27.25
CA SER A 59 -12.54 -14.59 27.77
C SER A 59 -11.95 -15.44 28.90
N SER A 60 -10.62 -15.63 28.91
CA SER A 60 -9.89 -16.36 29.95
C SER A 60 -9.67 -15.53 31.22
N GLY A 61 -10.20 -14.30 31.29
CA GLY A 61 -10.17 -13.44 32.47
C GLY A 61 -8.99 -12.46 32.51
N ALA A 62 -8.24 -12.30 31.42
CA ALA A 62 -7.25 -11.23 31.33
C ALA A 62 -7.92 -9.85 31.16
N ARG A 63 -7.19 -8.78 31.50
CA ARG A 63 -7.68 -7.40 31.32
C ARG A 63 -7.87 -7.11 29.82
N LYS A 64 -9.04 -6.60 29.47
CA LYS A 64 -9.37 -6.10 28.12
C LYS A 64 -8.37 -5.04 27.67
N ARG A 65 -7.79 -5.22 26.48
CA ARG A 65 -6.87 -4.22 25.90
C ARG A 65 -7.71 -3.04 25.40
N GLU A 66 -7.23 -1.81 25.60
CA GLU A 66 -7.86 -0.63 25.01
C GLU A 66 -7.69 -0.67 23.49
N GLU A 67 -8.79 -0.75 22.74
CA GLU A 67 -8.80 -0.61 21.28
C GLU A 67 -8.56 0.85 20.89
N ARG A 68 -7.29 1.24 20.91
CA ARG A 68 -6.86 2.57 20.47
C ARG A 68 -5.77 2.43 19.45
N VAL A 69 -5.83 3.30 18.44
CA VAL A 69 -4.83 3.35 17.38
C VAL A 69 -3.54 3.93 17.97
N GLU A 70 -2.62 3.06 18.39
CA GLU A 70 -1.43 3.48 19.13
C GLU A 70 -0.61 4.53 18.37
N TRP A 71 -0.50 4.43 17.04
CA TRP A 71 0.23 5.45 16.26
C TRP A 71 -0.44 6.83 16.26
N LEU A 72 -1.77 6.89 16.41
CA LEU A 72 -2.53 8.14 16.50
C LEU A 72 -2.36 8.80 17.87
N TYR A 73 -2.32 8.00 18.94
CA TYR A 73 -2.23 8.50 20.32
C TYR A 73 -0.80 8.57 20.87
N ALA A 74 0.17 7.90 20.24
CA ALA A 74 1.59 8.04 20.54
C ALA A 74 2.13 9.44 20.20
N ALA A 75 1.43 10.17 19.32
CA ALA A 75 1.76 11.55 18.96
C ALA A 75 1.19 12.60 19.93
N ALA A 76 0.59 12.20 21.07
CA ALA A 76 0.28 13.16 22.12
C ALA A 76 1.60 13.77 22.63
N PRO A 77 1.82 15.09 22.49
CA PRO A 77 3.09 15.73 22.76
C PRO A 77 3.23 15.90 24.28
N SER A 78 3.59 14.84 24.99
CA SER A 78 4.03 15.02 26.36
C SER A 78 5.48 15.52 26.43
N GLN A 79 6.22 15.66 25.32
CA GLN A 79 7.60 16.19 25.36
C GLN A 79 8.28 16.59 24.02
N SER A 80 7.57 16.96 22.94
CA SER A 80 8.23 17.41 21.68
C SER A 80 7.59 18.69 21.09
N ASN A 81 7.80 19.82 21.79
CA ASN A 81 7.27 21.15 21.48
C ASN A 81 7.80 21.84 20.19
N LYS A 82 8.31 21.10 19.18
CA LYS A 82 8.85 21.73 17.96
C LYS A 82 8.21 21.33 16.65
N THR A 83 7.62 20.14 16.55
CA THR A 83 6.97 19.66 15.30
C THR A 83 5.45 19.67 15.36
N GLY A 84 4.86 19.68 16.56
CA GLY A 84 3.40 19.71 16.74
C GLY A 84 2.75 20.99 16.22
N ASN A 85 3.36 22.15 16.49
CA ASN A 85 2.79 23.44 16.12
C ASN A 85 2.74 23.66 14.60
N ASP A 86 3.81 23.28 13.88
CA ASP A 86 3.86 23.39 12.42
C ASP A 86 2.90 22.40 11.72
N MET A 87 2.74 21.21 12.29
CA MET A 87 1.81 20.20 11.78
C MET A 87 0.35 20.59 12.06
N GLU A 88 0.04 21.13 13.23
CA GLU A 88 -1.29 21.63 13.59
C GLU A 88 -1.69 22.84 12.73
N GLU A 89 -0.77 23.77 12.48
CA GLU A 89 -1.00 24.90 11.57
C GLU A 89 -1.20 24.43 10.13
N PHE A 90 -0.52 23.36 9.71
CA PHE A 90 -0.70 22.75 8.39
C PHE A 90 -2.07 22.06 8.25
N LEU A 91 -2.48 21.27 9.24
CA LEU A 91 -3.80 20.61 9.27
C LEU A 91 -4.95 21.61 9.33
N LEU A 92 -4.74 22.78 9.95
CA LEU A 92 -5.69 23.90 9.98
C LEU A 92 -5.58 24.82 8.75
N GLY A 93 -4.72 24.48 7.78
CA GLY A 93 -4.57 25.21 6.51
C GLY A 93 -3.91 26.58 6.64
N LYS A 94 -3.27 26.89 7.77
CA LYS A 94 -2.56 28.15 8.02
C LYS A 94 -1.17 28.17 7.36
N LYS A 95 -0.56 27.00 7.14
CA LYS A 95 0.71 26.82 6.43
C LYS A 95 0.54 25.92 5.20
N ARG A 96 1.34 26.14 4.15
CA ARG A 96 1.33 25.30 2.93
C ARG A 96 2.30 24.14 3.08
N VAL A 97 1.96 22.99 2.47
CA VAL A 97 2.79 21.76 2.52
C VAL A 97 4.20 22.01 2.00
N ASP A 98 4.32 22.90 1.02
CA ASP A 98 5.58 23.19 0.32
C ASP A 98 6.68 23.71 1.24
N GLU A 99 6.31 24.40 2.33
CA GLU A 99 7.27 24.94 3.30
C GLU A 99 7.85 23.84 4.20
N LEU A 100 7.03 22.87 4.59
CA LEU A 100 7.46 21.69 5.35
C LEU A 100 8.45 20.82 4.55
N PHE A 101 8.19 20.65 3.25
CA PHE A 101 9.09 19.90 2.37
C PHE A 101 10.43 20.61 2.17
N LYS A 102 10.43 21.95 2.01
CA LYS A 102 11.67 22.72 1.90
C LYS A 102 12.55 22.61 3.15
N GLN A 103 11.96 22.78 4.34
CA GLN A 103 12.68 22.65 5.60
C GLN A 103 13.29 21.24 5.78
N LYS A 104 12.55 20.20 5.38
CA LYS A 104 13.06 18.82 5.42
C LYS A 104 14.26 18.62 4.48
N THR A 105 14.21 19.18 3.27
CA THR A 105 15.33 19.08 2.32
C THR A 105 16.56 19.88 2.73
N GLU A 106 16.39 20.95 3.50
CA GLU A 106 17.49 21.75 4.04
C GLU A 106 18.13 21.11 5.27
N ALA A 107 17.35 20.38 6.07
CA ALA A 107 17.86 19.66 7.25
C ALA A 107 18.63 18.37 6.91
N GLU A 108 18.46 17.82 5.70
CA GLU A 108 19.18 16.62 5.22
C GLU A 108 20.52 16.93 4.52
N LYS A 109 20.92 18.21 4.42
CA LYS A 109 22.25 18.64 3.93
C LYS A 109 23.21 18.92 5.08
#